data_AF-S8C9U9-F1
#
_entry.id   AF-S8C9U9-F1
#
_cell.length_a   1.000
_cell.length_b   1.000
_cell.length_c   1.000
_cell.angle_alpha   90.00
_cell.angle_beta   90.00
_cell.angle_gamma   90.00
#
_symmetry.space_group_name_H-M   'P 1'
#
loop_
_entity.id
_entity.type
_entity.pdbx_description
1 polymer ?
#
loop_
_entity_poly.entity_id
_entity_poly.type
_entity_poly.pdbx_seq_one_letter_code
_entity_poly.pdbx_strand_id
1 'polypeptide(L)'
;RHIVSSASQSSLESEPSKSPWSSVQSAWDVFYRFSRPHTVIGTVLSIISVSLLAVEKSSDISPLFLTGVFEAIIASVMMNIYIVGLNQISDIDIDKVNKPYLP
;
A
#
# COMPACT_ATOMS: atom_id res chain seq x y z
N ARG A 1 21.08 -40.63 -35.18
CA ARG A 1 20.35 -40.55 -36.48
C ARG A 1 18.88 -40.61 -36.11
N HIS A 2 18.05 -39.57 -36.11
CA HIS A 2 17.97 -38.29 -36.82
C HIS A 2 17.50 -37.19 -35.84
N ILE A 3 18.21 -36.05 -35.75
CA ILE A 3 17.90 -34.73 -36.35
C ILE A 3 16.94 -33.87 -35.50
N VAL A 4 17.55 -32.77 -35.03
CA VAL A 4 17.04 -31.47 -34.56
C VAL A 4 15.73 -31.01 -35.22
N SER A 5 14.83 -30.46 -34.41
CA SER A 5 13.84 -29.44 -34.84
C SER A 5 13.79 -28.36 -33.74
N SER A 6 14.77 -27.47 -33.65
CA SER A 6 14.74 -26.09 -34.15
C SER A 6 13.42 -25.33 -33.93
N ALA A 7 13.51 -24.41 -32.96
CA ALA A 7 13.05 -23.02 -32.99
C ALA A 7 11.56 -22.70 -32.86
N SER A 8 11.33 -21.70 -32.00
CA SER A 8 10.27 -20.69 -32.11
C SER A 8 8.85 -21.09 -31.67
N GLN A 9 8.67 -21.25 -30.37
CA GLN A 9 7.45 -20.76 -29.71
C GLN A 9 7.83 -19.76 -28.61
N SER A 10 8.65 -18.76 -28.96
CA SER A 10 8.47 -17.44 -28.34
C SER A 10 7.23 -16.84 -29.00
N SER A 11 6.05 -17.39 -28.66
CA SER A 11 4.81 -16.68 -28.89
C SER A 11 4.93 -15.44 -28.03
N LEU A 12 5.32 -14.34 -28.66
CA LEU A 12 4.96 -13.01 -28.24
C LEU A 12 3.43 -13.00 -28.22
N GLU A 13 2.85 -13.52 -27.14
CA GLU A 13 1.50 -13.21 -26.73
C GLU A 13 1.54 -11.69 -26.56
N SER A 14 1.07 -11.00 -27.60
CA SER A 14 0.92 -9.57 -27.60
C SER A 14 -0.08 -9.27 -26.50
N GLU A 15 0.44 -8.92 -25.32
CA GLU A 15 -0.35 -8.41 -24.20
C GLU A 15 -1.36 -7.41 -24.80
N PRO A 16 -2.68 -7.59 -24.57
CA PRO A 16 -3.66 -6.66 -25.09
C PRO A 16 -3.25 -5.28 -24.61
N SER A 17 -3.24 -4.29 -25.51
CA SER A 17 -2.85 -2.92 -25.20
C SER A 17 -3.68 -2.42 -24.02
N LYS A 18 -3.15 -2.60 -22.80
CA LYS A 18 -3.84 -2.24 -21.56
C LYS A 18 -4.03 -0.73 -21.65
N SER A 19 -5.28 -0.30 -21.64
CA SER A 19 -5.56 1.13 -21.60
C SER A 19 -4.81 1.71 -20.39
N PRO A 20 -4.26 2.93 -20.47
CA PRO A 20 -3.56 3.56 -19.35
C PRO A 20 -4.38 3.50 -18.05
N TRP A 21 -5.71 3.58 -18.20
CA TRP A 21 -6.68 3.47 -17.12
C TRP A 21 -6.68 2.11 -16.42
N SER A 22 -6.63 1.01 -17.18
CA SER A 22 -6.56 -0.34 -16.63
C SER A 22 -5.27 -0.58 -15.85
N SER A 23 -4.13 -0.05 -16.34
CA SER A 23 -2.85 -0.10 -15.63
C SER A 23 -2.87 0.68 -14.32
N VAL A 24 -3.49 1.87 -14.31
CA VAL A 24 -3.68 2.66 -13.09
C VAL A 24 -4.54 1.90 -12.08
N GLN A 25 -5.65 1.29 -12.51
CA GLN A 25 -6.51 0.49 -11.64
C GLN A 25 -5.76 -0.71 -11.02
N SER A 26 -4.96 -1.42 -11.81
CA SER A 26 -4.14 -2.51 -11.30
C SER A 26 -3.09 -2.03 -10.30
N ALA A 27 -2.44 -0.90 -10.56
CA ALA A 27 -1.47 -0.32 -9.62
C ALA A 27 -2.12 0.08 -8.30
N TRP A 28 -3.33 0.65 -8.33
CA TRP A 28 -4.11 0.96 -7.14
C TRP A 28 -4.50 -0.28 -6.33
N ASP A 29 -4.92 -1.36 -6.99
CA ASP A 29 -5.23 -2.63 -6.32
C ASP A 29 -4.01 -3.22 -5.61
N VAL A 30 -2.87 -3.26 -6.32
CA VAL A 30 -1.60 -3.71 -5.75
C VAL A 30 -1.20 -2.84 -4.55
N PHE A 31 -1.30 -1.51 -4.68
CA PHE A 31 -1.00 -0.60 -3.59
C PHE A 31 -1.93 -0.78 -2.38
N TYR A 32 -3.22 -1.02 -2.60
CA TYR A 32 -4.19 -1.28 -1.55
C TYR A 32 -3.87 -2.58 -0.79
N ARG A 33 -3.49 -3.64 -1.51
CA ARG A 33 -3.10 -4.93 -0.89
C ARG A 33 -1.76 -4.81 -0.16
N PHE A 34 -0.81 -4.09 -0.75
CA PHE A 34 0.51 -3.82 -0.18
C PHE A 34 0.42 -3.03 1.12
N SER A 35 -0.36 -1.94 1.13
CA SER A 35 -0.47 -1.01 2.26
C SER A 35 -1.18 -1.57 3.49
N ARG A 36 -1.82 -2.75 3.40
CA ARG A 36 -2.54 -3.43 4.50
C ARG A 36 -3.39 -2.42 5.33
N PRO A 37 -4.41 -1.81 4.72
CA PRO A 37 -5.11 -0.62 5.24
C PRO A 37 -5.82 -0.83 6.58
N HIS A 38 -6.06 -2.09 6.98
CA HIS A 38 -6.61 -2.41 8.31
C HIS A 38 -5.73 -1.87 9.46
N THR A 39 -4.42 -1.72 9.24
CA THR A 39 -3.49 -1.13 10.22
C THR A 39 -3.61 0.39 10.32
N VAL A 40 -4.01 1.06 9.23
CA VAL A 40 -4.13 2.51 9.14
C VAL A 40 -5.35 3.02 9.92
N ILE A 41 -6.43 2.24 9.97
CA ILE A 41 -7.68 2.64 10.64
C ILE A 41 -7.44 2.96 12.12
N GLY A 42 -6.76 2.07 12.84
CA GLY A 42 -6.46 2.26 14.27
C GLY A 42 -5.60 3.51 14.52
N THR A 43 -4.62 3.74 13.66
CA THR A 43 -3.75 4.91 13.73
C THR A 43 -4.52 6.21 13.52
N VAL A 44 -5.39 6.29 12.51
CA VAL A 44 -6.20 7.49 12.24
C VAL A 44 -7.13 7.78 13.42
N LEU A 45 -7.82 6.75 13.93
CA LEU A 45 -8.69 6.89 15.11
C LEU A 45 -7.91 7.36 16.34
N SER A 46 -6.70 6.83 16.55
CA SER A 46 -5.83 7.24 17.66
C SER A 46 -5.41 8.70 17.55
N ILE A 47 -4.98 9.16 16.37
CA ILE A 47 -4.57 10.56 16.15
C ILE A 47 -5.76 11.50 16.39
N ILE A 48 -6.94 11.18 15.86
CA ILE A 48 -8.14 11.99 16.07
C ILE A 48 -8.48 12.05 17.56
N SER A 49 -8.47 10.91 18.26
CA SER A 49 -8.78 10.84 19.69
C SER A 49 -7.81 11.66 20.53
N VAL A 50 -6.51 11.55 20.29
CA VAL A 50 -5.48 12.30 21.03
C VAL A 50 -5.54 13.79 20.70
N SER A 51 -5.82 14.14 19.45
CA SER A 51 -5.96 15.54 19.03
C SER A 51 -7.18 16.19 19.68
N LEU A 52 -8.31 15.48 19.74
CA LEU A 52 -9.52 15.95 20.42
C LEU A 52 -9.33 16.06 21.94
N LEU A 53 -8.52 15.19 22.54
CA LEU A 53 -8.20 15.27 23.97
C LEU A 53 -7.45 16.57 24.32
N ALA A 54 -6.70 17.14 23.37
CA ALA A 54 -5.99 18.40 23.54
C ALA A 54 -6.88 19.65 23.38
N VAL A 55 -8.16 19.48 23.01
CA VAL A 55 -9.12 20.58 22.86
C VAL A 55 -9.74 20.91 24.22
N GLU A 56 -9.47 22.10 24.76
CA GLU A 56 -10.04 22.54 26.04
C GLU A 56 -11.27 23.43 25.84
N LYS A 57 -11.29 24.20 24.75
CA LYS A 57 -12.37 25.13 24.40
C LYS A 57 -12.76 24.96 22.94
N SER A 58 -14.01 25.29 22.62
CA SER A 58 -14.49 25.28 21.22
C SER A 58 -13.73 26.24 20.31
N SER A 59 -13.11 27.29 20.87
CA SER A 59 -12.23 28.22 20.15
C SER A 59 -10.93 27.59 19.67
N ASP A 60 -10.50 26.47 20.26
CA ASP A 60 -9.24 25.82 19.93
C ASP A 60 -9.34 25.03 18.62
N ILE A 61 -10.57 24.65 18.24
CA ILE A 61 -10.89 24.08 16.92
C ILE A 61 -10.81 25.19 15.88
N SER A 62 -9.59 25.42 15.42
CA SER A 62 -9.25 26.40 14.39
C SER A 62 -8.83 25.70 13.10
N PRO A 63 -8.80 26.42 11.95
CA PRO A 63 -8.22 25.88 10.72
C PRO A 63 -6.80 25.33 10.92
N LEU A 64 -5.99 25.98 11.78
CA LEU A 64 -4.63 25.55 12.08
C LEU A 64 -4.59 24.22 12.84
N PHE A 65 -5.48 24.03 13.80
CA PHE A 65 -5.64 22.74 14.49
C PHE A 65 -5.98 21.64 13.47
N LEU A 66 -6.95 21.87 12.58
CA LEU A 66 -7.32 20.89 11.55
C LEU A 66 -6.17 20.59 10.59
N THR A 67 -5.40 21.60 10.18
CA THR A 67 -4.20 21.40 9.37
C THR A 67 -3.18 20.51 10.09
N GLY A 68 -2.94 20.75 11.39
CA GLY A 68 -2.03 19.92 12.18
C GLY A 68 -2.50 18.47 12.31
N VAL A 69 -3.79 18.25 12.56
CA VAL A 69 -4.38 16.89 12.60
C VAL A 69 -4.24 16.21 11.24
N PHE A 70 -4.49 16.92 10.15
CA PHE A 70 -4.37 16.39 8.80
C PHE A 70 -2.92 16.02 8.45
N GLU A 71 -1.97 16.88 8.79
CA GLU A 71 -0.54 16.63 8.61
C GLU A 71 -0.08 15.41 9.42
N ALA A 72 -0.52 15.28 10.67
CA ALA A 72 -0.23 14.12 11.52
C ALA A 72 -0.78 12.82 10.93
N ILE A 73 -2.02 12.84 10.40
CA ILE A 73 -2.62 11.70 9.71
C ILE A 73 -1.79 11.32 8.49
N ILE A 74 -1.43 12.27 7.62
CA ILE A 74 -0.63 11.98 6.42
C ILE A 74 0.72 11.39 6.80
N ALA A 75 1.45 12.02 7.72
CA ALA A 75 2.76 11.56 8.16
C ALA A 75 2.68 10.14 8.73
N SER A 76 1.64 9.85 9.52
CA SER A 76 1.46 8.54 10.14
C SER A 76 1.02 7.46 9.15
N VAL A 77 0.18 7.78 8.16
CA VAL A 77 -0.17 6.88 7.05
C VAL A 77 1.08 6.51 6.24
N MET A 78 1.92 7.50 5.91
CA MET A 78 3.19 7.27 5.20
C MET A 78 4.14 6.39 6.02
N MET A 79 4.25 6.65 7.33
CA MET A 79 5.05 5.82 8.25
C MET A 79 4.54 4.37 8.29
N ASN A 80 3.22 4.15 8.40
CA ASN A 80 2.63 2.82 8.40
C ASN A 80 2.92 2.06 7.09
N ILE A 81 2.77 2.73 5.94
CA ILE A 81 3.08 2.13 4.63
C ILE A 81 4.56 1.76 4.55
N TYR A 82 5.45 2.63 5.02
CA TYR A 82 6.89 2.37 5.06
C TYR A 82 7.22 1.13 5.90
N ILE A 83 6.68 1.03 7.13
CA ILE A 83 6.91 -0.11 8.02
C ILE A 83 6.39 -1.41 7.41
N VAL A 84 5.16 -1.40 6.88
CA VAL A 84 4.58 -2.58 6.24
C VAL A 84 5.41 -3.00 5.02
N GLY A 85 5.87 -2.04 4.22
CA GLY A 85 6.72 -2.31 3.06
C GLY A 85 8.08 -2.87 3.45
N LEU A 86 8.72 -2.31 4.46
CA LEU A 86 10.00 -2.79 4.98
C LEU A 86 9.88 -4.23 5.50
N ASN A 87 8.79 -4.53 6.23
CA ASN A 87 8.52 -5.88 6.71
C ASN A 87 8.34 -6.84 5.53
N GLN A 88 7.57 -6.47 4.51
CA GLN A 88 7.37 -7.34 3.34
C GLN A 88 8.66 -7.63 2.57
N ILE A 89 9.55 -6.65 2.43
CA ILE A 89 10.86 -6.84 1.78
C ILE A 89 11.78 -7.74 2.62
N SER A 90 11.77 -7.55 3.94
CA SER A 90 12.65 -8.29 4.85
C SER A 90 12.18 -9.72 5.07
N ASP A 91 10.87 -9.93 5.11
CA ASP A 91 10.24 -11.22 5.42
C ASP A 91 9.98 -12.06 4.16
N ILE A 92 10.45 -11.67 2.96
CA ILE A 92 10.18 -12.41 1.69
C ILE A 92 10.42 -13.91 1.83
N ASP A 93 11.59 -14.31 2.33
CA ASP A 93 11.96 -15.73 2.40
C ASP A 93 11.25 -16.48 3.53
N ILE A 94 10.83 -15.76 4.57
CA ILE A 94 10.06 -16.32 5.70
C ILE A 94 8.59 -16.48 5.31
N ASP A 95 7.99 -15.47 4.68
CA ASP A 95 6.59 -15.46 4.27
C ASP A 95 6.33 -16.43 3.11
N LYS A 96 7.32 -16.76 2.27
CA LYS A 96 7.21 -17.89 1.31
C LYS A 96 6.89 -19.23 1.98
N VAL A 97 7.39 -19.44 3.20
CA VAL A 97 7.16 -20.69 3.97
C VAL A 97 5.89 -20.57 4.82
N ASN A 98 5.69 -19.45 5.51
CA ASN A 98 4.60 -19.28 6.47
C ASN A 98 3.28 -18.80 5.87
N LYS A 99 3.34 -18.05 4.77
CA LYS A 99 2.19 -17.35 4.16
C LYS A 99 2.29 -17.34 2.62
N PRO A 100 2.27 -18.52 1.96
CA PRO A 100 2.48 -18.65 0.52
C PRO A 100 1.41 -17.97 -0.36
N TYR A 101 0.36 -17.41 0.23
CA TYR A 101 -0.73 -16.70 -0.44
C TYR A 101 -0.54 -15.16 -0.44
N LEU A 102 0.53 -14.65 0.18
CA LEU A 102 0.94 -13.26 0.02
C LEU A 102 1.50 -13.03 -1.39
N PRO A 103 1.27 -11.85 -2.00
CA PRO A 103 1.77 -11.52 -3.32
C PRO A 103 3.31 -11.43 -3.38
#